data_AF-A0AA37JZD2-F1
#
_entry.id   AF-A0AA37JZD2-F1
#
_cell.length_a   1.000
_cell.length_b   1.000
_cell.length_c   1.000
_cell.angle_alpha   90.00
_cell.angle_beta   90.00
_cell.angle_gamma   90.00
#
_symmetry.space_group_name_H-M   'P 1'
#
loop_
_entity.id
_entity.type
_entity.pdbx_description
1 polymer ?
#
loop_
_entity_poly.entity_id
_entity_poly.type
_entity_poly.pdbx_seq_one_letter_code
_entity_poly.pdbx_strand_id
1 'polypeptide(L)'
;MSYLIDSGIWSSVFAVPTAVVDDHIKMCSPLSLKILLLMLRHSGTPVDVQWLSERLCIPAGDIADAVNYWVGAGIVRESGAAAKRLPARPAPDAVTAPVLPAPAVKEEASGEGQRIVTISARQKISRADIAVMEKADGAIGELLREAQNILGAPLTPVESEILVALHSYYGLDTGAVLMLLQYCVESGHRSMNYLERTAAAWMERGISSHEQVEQEIVRLTRSGENEKKVVKAFGIYSRSLTSKERGYVERWFSLGLDEKLIFLACERAVENTGKVSFAYADKILSSWKTKGIATVKAAVEDLSAGSARRAATQNKSAQTGRDSSLDMDKLHALLHRQADD
;
A
#
# COMPACT_ATOMS: atom_id res chain seq x y z
N MET A 1 -49.30 -36.37 -3.04
CA MET A 1 -48.97 -36.93 -4.38
C MET A 1 -48.19 -35.89 -5.15
N SER A 2 -47.17 -36.34 -5.87
CA SER A 2 -46.12 -35.55 -6.54
C SER A 2 -46.01 -36.01 -7.98
N TYR A 3 -45.82 -35.14 -8.98
CA TYR A 3 -45.26 -35.54 -10.29
C TYR A 3 -44.41 -34.43 -10.94
N LEU A 4 -43.38 -34.87 -11.69
CA LEU A 4 -42.36 -34.13 -12.45
C LEU A 4 -42.15 -34.79 -13.82
N ILE A 5 -41.55 -34.07 -14.78
CA ILE A 5 -41.12 -34.55 -16.11
C ILE A 5 -39.59 -34.65 -16.17
N ASP A 6 -39.07 -35.66 -16.88
CA ASP A 6 -37.65 -36.01 -17.00
C ASP A 6 -37.09 -35.72 -18.42
N SER A 7 -35.91 -35.08 -18.51
CA SER A 7 -35.28 -34.53 -19.73
C SER A 7 -33.92 -35.16 -20.01
N GLY A 8 -33.90 -36.50 -20.04
CA GLY A 8 -32.75 -37.40 -19.86
C GLY A 8 -31.54 -37.38 -20.80
N ILE A 9 -31.32 -36.37 -21.68
CA ILE A 9 -30.02 -36.25 -22.40
C ILE A 9 -29.50 -34.79 -22.56
N TRP A 10 -30.19 -33.80 -21.99
CA TRP A 10 -29.79 -32.37 -22.00
C TRP A 10 -29.71 -31.70 -20.60
N SER A 11 -29.29 -32.28 -19.46
CA SER A 11 -28.37 -33.38 -19.12
C SER A 11 -26.97 -33.27 -19.78
N SER A 12 -25.87 -32.87 -19.15
CA SER A 12 -25.64 -32.03 -17.98
C SER A 12 -24.49 -31.07 -18.35
N VAL A 13 -24.79 -29.81 -18.65
CA VAL A 13 -23.76 -28.76 -18.77
C VAL A 13 -23.64 -28.09 -17.41
N PHE A 14 -22.41 -27.90 -16.93
CA PHE A 14 -22.17 -27.14 -15.69
C PHE A 14 -21.41 -25.85 -16.01
N ALA A 15 -21.85 -24.74 -15.43
CA ALA A 15 -21.19 -23.44 -15.58
C ALA A 15 -19.98 -23.34 -14.64
N VAL A 16 -18.88 -22.77 -15.13
CA VAL A 16 -17.70 -22.45 -14.32
C VAL A 16 -17.74 -20.94 -13.99
N PRO A 17 -17.67 -20.53 -12.70
CA PRO A 17 -17.65 -19.12 -12.34
C PRO A 17 -16.45 -18.38 -12.94
N THR A 18 -16.66 -17.19 -13.49
CA THR A 18 -15.57 -16.39 -14.09
C THR A 18 -14.49 -16.02 -13.08
N ALA A 19 -14.83 -15.91 -11.80
CA ALA A 19 -13.86 -15.74 -10.69
C ALA A 19 -12.79 -16.86 -10.64
N VAL A 20 -13.11 -18.08 -11.08
CA VAL A 20 -12.12 -19.16 -11.20
C VAL A 20 -11.02 -18.77 -12.20
N VAL A 21 -11.41 -18.11 -13.30
CA VAL A 21 -10.51 -17.71 -14.40
C VAL A 21 -9.83 -16.37 -14.10
N ASP A 22 -10.57 -15.38 -13.61
CA ASP A 22 -10.09 -14.01 -13.43
C ASP A 22 -9.15 -13.88 -12.22
N ASP A 23 -9.47 -14.56 -11.12
CA ASP A 23 -8.76 -14.38 -9.83
C ASP A 23 -7.89 -15.59 -9.44
N HIS A 24 -8.24 -16.81 -9.88
CA HIS A 24 -7.60 -18.03 -9.36
C HIS A 24 -6.78 -18.84 -10.37
N ILE A 25 -6.89 -18.60 -11.69
CA ILE A 25 -6.26 -19.47 -12.70
C ILE A 25 -4.72 -19.43 -12.69
N LYS A 26 -4.12 -18.32 -12.24
CA LYS A 26 -2.65 -18.15 -12.17
C LYS A 26 -2.04 -18.82 -10.94
N MET A 27 -2.80 -18.97 -9.84
CA MET A 27 -2.32 -19.53 -8.57
C MET A 27 -2.89 -20.92 -8.27
N CYS A 28 -3.87 -21.38 -9.05
CA CYS A 28 -4.46 -22.71 -8.91
C CYS A 28 -3.51 -23.81 -9.43
N SER A 29 -3.34 -24.89 -8.66
CA SER A 29 -2.62 -26.07 -9.13
C SER A 29 -3.46 -26.86 -10.16
N PRO A 30 -2.83 -27.57 -11.13
CA PRO A 30 -3.57 -28.38 -12.11
C PRO A 30 -4.41 -29.48 -11.46
N LEU A 31 -3.95 -30.01 -10.31
CA LEU A 31 -4.65 -30.99 -9.50
C LEU A 31 -5.94 -30.40 -8.90
N SER A 32 -5.83 -29.20 -8.34
CA SER A 32 -6.93 -28.47 -7.72
C SER A 32 -8.03 -28.12 -8.75
N LEU A 33 -7.64 -27.74 -9.97
CA LEU A 33 -8.59 -27.47 -11.06
C LEU A 33 -9.32 -28.74 -11.53
N LYS A 34 -8.61 -29.86 -11.63
CA LYS A 34 -9.19 -31.17 -12.03
C LYS A 34 -10.25 -31.63 -11.02
N ILE A 35 -10.00 -31.43 -9.73
CA ILE A 35 -10.93 -31.76 -8.65
C ILE A 35 -12.16 -30.83 -8.71
N LEU A 36 -11.97 -29.52 -8.90
CA LEU A 36 -13.06 -28.56 -9.02
C LEU A 36 -14.02 -28.88 -10.18
N LEU A 37 -13.50 -29.21 -11.36
CA LEU A 37 -14.34 -29.53 -12.53
C LEU A 37 -15.19 -30.79 -12.31
N LEU A 38 -14.64 -31.79 -11.61
CA LEU A 38 -15.41 -32.99 -11.25
C LEU A 38 -16.49 -32.66 -10.22
N MET A 39 -16.20 -31.79 -9.24
CA MET A 39 -17.17 -31.35 -8.25
C MET A 39 -18.31 -30.52 -8.87
N LEU A 40 -18.00 -29.62 -9.81
CA LEU A 40 -19.01 -28.79 -10.47
C LEU A 40 -19.99 -29.62 -11.32
N ARG A 41 -19.53 -30.72 -11.91
CA ARG A 41 -20.40 -31.70 -12.61
C ARG A 41 -21.42 -32.36 -11.67
N HIS A 42 -21.05 -32.54 -10.41
CA HIS A 42 -21.88 -33.14 -9.37
C HIS A 42 -22.44 -32.10 -8.38
N SER A 43 -22.56 -30.84 -8.81
CA SER A 43 -23.08 -29.75 -7.98
C SER A 43 -24.51 -30.06 -7.50
N GLY A 44 -24.69 -30.17 -6.18
CA GLY A 44 -25.98 -30.49 -5.55
C GLY A 44 -26.03 -31.79 -4.75
N THR A 45 -25.08 -32.71 -4.93
CA THR A 45 -24.87 -33.86 -4.03
C THR A 45 -23.64 -33.65 -3.16
N PRO A 46 -23.67 -33.98 -1.86
CA PRO A 46 -22.47 -33.94 -1.04
C PRO A 46 -21.49 -35.00 -1.56
N VAL A 47 -20.34 -34.54 -2.06
CA VAL A 47 -19.28 -35.40 -2.55
C VAL A 47 -18.27 -35.58 -1.43
N ASP A 48 -17.99 -36.83 -1.07
CA ASP A 48 -17.03 -37.15 -0.01
C ASP A 48 -15.58 -37.25 -0.55
N VAL A 49 -14.63 -36.91 0.31
CA VAL A 49 -13.18 -36.94 0.02
C VAL A 49 -12.72 -38.35 -0.31
N GLN A 50 -13.28 -39.37 0.35
CA GLN A 50 -12.97 -40.78 0.06
C GLN A 50 -13.43 -41.19 -1.35
N TRP A 51 -14.62 -40.76 -1.76
CA TRP A 51 -15.14 -41.04 -3.09
C TRP A 51 -14.32 -40.36 -4.21
N LEU A 52 -13.86 -39.12 -3.97
CA LEU A 52 -12.96 -38.43 -4.90
C LEU A 52 -11.59 -39.13 -5.01
N SER A 53 -11.09 -39.65 -3.89
CA SER A 53 -9.81 -40.37 -3.80
C SER A 53 -9.83 -41.65 -4.64
N GLU A 54 -10.87 -42.45 -4.51
CA GLU A 54 -11.05 -43.69 -5.27
C GLU A 54 -11.25 -43.42 -6.78
N ARG A 55 -11.99 -42.38 -7.13
CA ARG A 55 -12.33 -42.09 -8.53
C ARG A 55 -11.20 -41.43 -9.32
N LEU A 56 -10.34 -40.68 -8.65
CA LEU A 56 -9.20 -40.00 -9.26
C LEU A 56 -7.86 -40.69 -9.01
N CYS A 57 -7.82 -41.73 -8.16
CA CYS A 57 -6.62 -42.41 -7.69
C CYS A 57 -5.58 -41.44 -7.08
N ILE A 58 -6.05 -40.45 -6.32
CA ILE A 58 -5.21 -39.43 -5.65
C ILE A 58 -5.33 -39.63 -4.13
N PRO A 59 -4.25 -39.47 -3.33
CA PRO A 59 -4.31 -39.57 -1.88
C PRO A 59 -5.33 -38.62 -1.25
N ALA A 60 -6.05 -39.08 -0.22
CA ALA A 60 -7.10 -38.30 0.43
C ALA A 60 -6.60 -36.96 1.04
N GLY A 61 -5.33 -36.88 1.45
CA GLY A 61 -4.72 -35.65 1.95
C GLY A 61 -4.65 -34.55 0.88
N ASP A 62 -4.17 -34.89 -0.31
CA ASP A 62 -4.04 -33.92 -1.41
C ASP A 62 -5.40 -33.45 -1.94
N ILE A 63 -6.43 -34.30 -1.83
CA ILE A 63 -7.82 -33.94 -2.18
C ILE A 63 -8.40 -33.00 -1.13
N ALA A 64 -8.20 -33.28 0.16
CA ALA A 64 -8.67 -32.42 1.24
C ALA A 64 -8.07 -31.01 1.13
N ASP A 65 -6.78 -30.90 0.84
CA ASP A 65 -6.10 -29.61 0.68
C ASP A 65 -6.61 -28.85 -0.55
N ALA A 66 -6.85 -29.54 -1.67
CA ALA A 66 -7.42 -28.93 -2.86
C ALA A 66 -8.87 -28.46 -2.66
N VAL A 67 -9.69 -29.22 -1.94
CA VAL A 67 -11.08 -28.84 -1.61
C VAL A 67 -11.08 -27.66 -0.64
N ASN A 68 -10.20 -27.66 0.38
CA ASN A 68 -10.05 -26.57 1.34
C ASN A 68 -9.62 -25.26 0.67
N TYR A 69 -8.78 -25.33 -0.37
CA TYR A 69 -8.43 -24.17 -1.18
C TYR A 69 -9.68 -23.57 -1.87
N TRP A 70 -10.54 -24.39 -2.48
CA TRP A 70 -11.76 -23.90 -3.14
C TRP A 70 -12.88 -23.49 -2.18
N VAL A 71 -12.92 -24.10 -0.99
CA VAL A 71 -13.78 -23.65 0.11
C VAL A 71 -13.31 -22.28 0.61
N GLY A 72 -11.99 -22.09 0.76
CA GLY A 72 -11.38 -20.81 1.11
C GLY A 72 -11.58 -19.73 0.04
N ALA A 73 -11.57 -20.12 -1.24
CA ALA A 73 -11.92 -19.23 -2.36
C ALA A 73 -13.43 -18.97 -2.50
N GLY A 74 -14.27 -19.65 -1.71
CA GLY A 74 -15.73 -19.46 -1.68
C GLY A 74 -16.47 -20.06 -2.88
N ILE A 75 -15.81 -20.90 -3.68
CA ILE A 75 -16.38 -21.54 -4.88
C ILE A 75 -17.01 -22.90 -4.53
N VAL A 76 -16.49 -23.59 -3.51
CA VAL A 76 -16.97 -24.88 -3.00
C VAL A 76 -17.41 -24.73 -1.54
N ARG A 77 -18.28 -25.62 -1.04
CA ARG A 77 -18.85 -25.54 0.32
C ARG A 77 -18.91 -26.92 0.98
N GLU A 78 -18.69 -26.97 2.29
CA GLU A 78 -18.88 -28.20 3.08
C GLU A 78 -20.36 -28.47 3.40
N SER A 79 -20.75 -29.75 3.34
CA SER A 79 -22.13 -30.20 3.56
C SER A 79 -22.52 -30.06 5.03
N GLY A 80 -23.40 -29.10 5.33
CA GLY A 80 -23.81 -28.74 6.70
C GLY A 80 -23.68 -27.25 7.01
N ALA A 81 -22.96 -26.49 6.18
CA ALA A 81 -22.85 -25.05 6.32
C ALA A 81 -23.90 -24.30 5.47
N ALA A 82 -24.76 -23.53 6.13
CA ALA A 82 -25.88 -22.77 5.53
C ALA A 82 -25.46 -21.85 4.37
N ALA A 83 -26.20 -21.93 3.27
CA ALA A 83 -25.96 -21.27 1.98
C ALA A 83 -25.83 -19.73 2.05
N LYS A 84 -24.63 -19.19 2.30
CA LYS A 84 -24.30 -17.81 1.88
C LYS A 84 -24.09 -17.73 0.37
N ARG A 85 -25.17 -17.49 -0.36
CA ARG A 85 -25.16 -17.00 -1.75
C ARG A 85 -24.58 -15.59 -1.74
N LEU A 86 -23.59 -15.31 -2.60
CA LEU A 86 -23.40 -13.97 -3.14
C LEU A 86 -24.27 -13.87 -4.41
N PRO A 87 -25.26 -12.96 -4.44
CA PRO A 87 -26.12 -12.77 -5.60
C PRO A 87 -25.40 -12.02 -6.72
N ALA A 88 -25.56 -12.56 -7.92
CA ALA A 88 -25.35 -11.88 -9.19
C ALA A 88 -26.24 -10.63 -9.32
N ARG A 89 -25.73 -9.66 -10.07
CA ARG A 89 -26.40 -8.41 -10.46
C ARG A 89 -27.53 -8.69 -11.45
N PRO A 90 -28.73 -8.10 -11.26
CA PRO A 90 -29.64 -7.80 -12.37
C PRO A 90 -29.88 -6.29 -12.50
N ALA A 91 -30.10 -5.85 -13.74
CA ALA A 91 -30.72 -4.56 -14.08
C ALA A 91 -32.17 -4.83 -14.57
N PRO A 92 -33.00 -3.80 -14.82
CA PRO A 92 -34.24 -3.51 -14.11
C PRO A 92 -35.51 -3.99 -14.84
N ASP A 93 -36.63 -4.13 -14.11
CA ASP A 93 -37.82 -3.28 -14.30
C ASP A 93 -38.99 -3.59 -13.33
N ALA A 94 -39.70 -2.50 -13.01
CA ALA A 94 -41.11 -2.36 -12.60
C ALA A 94 -41.60 -2.68 -11.15
N VAL A 95 -41.94 -1.58 -10.44
CA VAL A 95 -43.18 -1.30 -9.65
C VAL A 95 -43.45 -2.23 -8.44
N THR A 96 -43.60 -1.83 -7.16
CA THR A 96 -44.22 -0.68 -6.47
C THR A 96 -43.81 -0.69 -4.97
N ALA A 97 -43.91 0.47 -4.29
CA ALA A 97 -43.73 0.73 -2.84
C ALA A 97 -44.72 -0.06 -1.92
N PRO A 98 -44.69 -0.02 -0.55
CA PRO A 98 -44.01 0.95 0.32
C PRO A 98 -43.50 0.52 1.76
N VAL A 99 -42.82 1.48 2.41
CA VAL A 99 -42.61 1.81 3.86
C VAL A 99 -41.50 1.13 4.72
N LEU A 100 -40.67 2.04 5.27
CA LEU A 100 -39.61 2.07 6.32
C LEU A 100 -39.93 1.33 7.66
N PRO A 101 -38.94 0.93 8.50
CA PRO A 101 -38.01 1.84 9.25
C PRO A 101 -36.55 1.38 9.53
N ALA A 102 -35.73 2.35 9.96
CA ALA A 102 -34.28 2.34 10.28
C ALA A 102 -33.83 1.35 11.40
N PRO A 103 -32.53 0.98 11.56
CA PRO A 103 -31.62 1.75 12.45
C PRO A 103 -30.07 1.62 12.27
N ALA A 104 -29.37 2.62 12.83
CA ALA A 104 -28.14 2.64 13.66
C ALA A 104 -26.80 1.95 13.25
N VAL A 105 -25.75 2.79 13.28
CA VAL A 105 -24.31 2.50 13.18
C VAL A 105 -23.77 1.86 14.47
N LYS A 106 -22.85 0.89 14.35
CA LYS A 106 -22.01 0.41 15.45
C LYS A 106 -20.53 0.50 15.08
N GLU A 107 -19.79 1.31 15.84
CA GLU A 107 -18.33 1.25 15.97
C GLU A 107 -17.91 -0.03 16.71
N GLU A 108 -16.85 -0.68 16.24
CA GLU A 108 -16.02 -1.52 17.11
C GLU A 108 -14.52 -1.36 16.75
N ALA A 109 -13.75 -1.09 17.80
CA ALA A 109 -12.34 -0.72 17.76
C ALA A 109 -11.39 -1.93 17.76
N SER A 110 -10.15 -1.64 17.35
CA SER A 110 -8.88 -2.29 17.72
C SER A 110 -8.29 -3.34 16.76
N GLY A 111 -6.97 -3.21 16.52
CA GLY A 111 -6.07 -4.29 16.10
C GLY A 111 -5.31 -4.05 14.80
N GLU A 112 -4.02 -3.73 14.92
CA GLU A 112 -3.03 -3.38 13.88
C GLU A 112 -2.92 -4.37 12.71
N GLY A 113 -2.73 -3.80 11.51
CA GLY A 113 -2.51 -4.51 10.25
C GLY A 113 -3.30 -3.83 9.14
N GLN A 114 -2.65 -2.89 8.43
CA GLN A 114 -3.13 -2.14 7.26
C GLN A 114 -4.56 -2.52 6.83
N ARG A 115 -5.55 -1.90 7.49
CA ARG A 115 -6.93 -1.95 7.04
C ARG A 115 -6.98 -1.08 5.80
N ILE A 116 -7.15 -1.72 4.65
CA ILE A 116 -7.70 -1.01 3.52
C ILE A 116 -9.19 -0.92 3.83
N VAL A 117 -9.66 0.17 4.46
CA VAL A 117 -11.08 0.52 4.36
C VAL A 117 -11.27 0.97 2.93
N THR A 118 -11.56 -0.01 2.06
CA THR A 118 -12.21 0.33 0.82
C THR A 118 -13.56 0.94 1.20
N ILE A 119 -13.91 2.08 0.60
CA ILE A 119 -15.27 2.69 0.57
C ILE A 119 -16.24 1.75 -0.21
N SER A 120 -16.12 0.43 0.00
CA SER A 120 -16.70 -0.66 -0.80
C SER A 120 -18.15 -0.99 -0.40
N ALA A 121 -18.67 -0.32 0.63
CA ALA A 121 -20.07 -0.43 1.03
C ALA A 121 -20.89 0.82 0.66
N ARG A 122 -20.54 1.55 -0.42
CA ARG A 122 -21.38 2.65 -0.87
C ARG A 122 -22.74 2.12 -1.34
N GLN A 123 -23.82 2.63 -0.75
CA GLN A 123 -25.14 2.50 -1.36
C GLN A 123 -25.09 3.22 -2.70
N LYS A 124 -25.44 2.52 -3.78
CA LYS A 124 -25.46 3.14 -5.12
C LYS A 124 -26.51 4.26 -5.12
N ILE A 125 -26.04 5.50 -5.20
CA ILE A 125 -26.92 6.67 -5.28
C ILE A 125 -27.31 6.83 -6.75
N SER A 126 -28.60 6.76 -7.07
CA SER A 126 -29.04 7.01 -8.44
C SER A 126 -28.96 8.51 -8.76
N ARG A 127 -28.89 8.85 -10.06
CA ARG A 127 -28.94 10.26 -10.48
C ARG A 127 -30.19 11.00 -10.02
N ALA A 128 -31.32 10.29 -9.97
CA ALA A 128 -32.58 10.86 -9.49
C ALA A 128 -32.48 11.19 -8.00
N ASP A 129 -31.85 10.32 -7.21
CA ASP A 129 -31.63 10.55 -5.78
C ASP A 129 -30.68 11.72 -5.55
N ILE A 130 -29.58 11.83 -6.33
CA ILE A 130 -28.68 13.00 -6.26
C ILE A 130 -29.44 14.30 -6.52
N ALA A 131 -30.31 14.34 -7.53
CA ALA A 131 -31.10 15.54 -7.84
C ALA A 131 -32.13 15.88 -6.74
N VAL A 132 -32.63 14.88 -6.01
CA VAL A 132 -33.48 15.09 -4.82
C VAL A 132 -32.65 15.61 -3.65
N MET A 133 -31.46 15.04 -3.43
CA MET A 133 -30.53 15.48 -2.38
C MET A 133 -30.05 16.91 -2.62
N GLU A 134 -29.73 17.28 -3.86
CA GLU A 134 -29.35 18.65 -4.24
C GLU A 134 -30.46 19.68 -3.96
N LYS A 135 -31.73 19.29 -4.15
CA LYS A 135 -32.87 20.16 -3.81
C LYS A 135 -33.11 20.27 -2.31
N ALA A 136 -32.77 19.22 -1.56
CA ALA A 136 -32.91 19.19 -0.11
C ALA A 136 -31.77 19.93 0.60
N ASP A 137 -30.56 19.87 0.04
CA ASP A 137 -29.34 20.47 0.57
C ASP A 137 -28.58 21.22 -0.52
N GLY A 138 -28.61 22.55 -0.43
CA GLY A 138 -27.89 23.43 -1.37
C GLY A 138 -26.38 23.24 -1.37
N ALA A 139 -25.79 22.74 -0.26
CA ALA A 139 -24.36 22.48 -0.17
C ALA A 139 -23.91 21.39 -1.15
N ILE A 140 -24.80 20.44 -1.49
CA ILE A 140 -24.54 19.40 -2.49
C ILE A 140 -24.43 20.01 -3.90
N GLY A 141 -25.32 20.95 -4.24
CA GLY A 141 -25.27 21.65 -5.53
C GLY A 141 -23.98 22.47 -5.67
N GLU A 142 -23.58 23.16 -4.61
CA GLU A 142 -22.31 23.90 -4.56
C GLU A 142 -21.10 22.99 -4.69
N LEU A 143 -21.08 21.86 -3.97
CA LEU A 143 -20.04 20.83 -4.05
C LEU A 143 -19.85 20.33 -5.49
N LEU A 144 -20.94 19.92 -6.15
CA LEU A 144 -20.88 19.38 -7.50
C LEU A 144 -20.43 20.45 -8.51
N ARG A 145 -20.92 21.69 -8.38
CA ARG A 145 -20.53 22.79 -9.25
C ARG A 145 -19.04 23.11 -9.12
N GLU A 146 -18.53 23.21 -7.89
CA GLU A 146 -17.12 23.54 -7.67
C GLU A 146 -16.20 22.38 -8.04
N ALA A 147 -16.62 21.14 -7.81
CA ALA A 147 -15.89 19.96 -8.28
C ALA A 147 -15.73 19.94 -9.80
N GLN A 148 -16.74 20.40 -10.57
CA GLN A 148 -16.61 20.57 -12.03
C GLN A 148 -15.58 21.63 -12.39
N ASN A 149 -15.48 22.72 -11.63
CA ASN A 149 -14.47 23.76 -11.85
C ASN A 149 -13.06 23.21 -11.64
N ILE A 150 -12.86 22.47 -10.54
CA ILE A 150 -11.59 21.80 -10.20
C ILE A 150 -11.20 20.77 -11.29
N LEU A 151 -12.17 19.99 -11.75
CA LEU A 151 -11.93 19.00 -12.79
C LEU A 151 -11.85 19.62 -14.20
N GLY A 152 -12.37 20.82 -14.43
CA GLY A 152 -12.43 21.45 -15.75
C GLY A 152 -13.29 20.69 -16.77
N ALA A 153 -14.22 19.85 -16.29
CA ALA A 153 -15.10 19.04 -17.13
C ALA A 153 -16.43 18.75 -16.40
N PRO A 154 -17.53 18.46 -17.14
CA PRO A 154 -18.76 18.00 -16.53
C PRO A 154 -18.55 16.70 -15.75
N LEU A 155 -19.18 16.58 -14.59
CA LEU A 155 -19.06 15.37 -13.76
C LEU A 155 -19.76 14.18 -14.41
N THR A 156 -19.07 13.05 -14.42
CA THR A 156 -19.67 11.75 -14.72
C THR A 156 -20.60 11.31 -13.57
N PRO A 157 -21.53 10.38 -13.82
CA PRO A 157 -22.41 9.86 -12.77
C PRO A 157 -21.64 9.26 -11.59
N VAL A 158 -20.51 8.59 -11.86
CA VAL A 158 -19.70 7.95 -10.82
C VAL A 158 -18.98 9.01 -9.97
N GLU A 159 -18.45 10.07 -10.59
CA GLU A 159 -17.83 11.18 -9.86
C GLU A 159 -18.85 11.90 -8.97
N SER A 160 -20.04 12.17 -9.51
CA SER A 160 -21.13 12.78 -8.73
C SER A 160 -21.55 11.91 -7.55
N GLU A 161 -21.72 10.60 -7.77
CA GLU A 161 -22.03 9.62 -6.72
C GLU A 161 -20.99 9.64 -5.60
N ILE A 162 -19.70 9.62 -5.95
CA ILE A 162 -18.60 9.58 -4.98
C ILE A 162 -18.52 10.86 -4.16
N LEU A 163 -18.59 12.03 -4.81
CA LEU A 163 -18.52 13.32 -4.13
C LEU A 163 -19.69 13.51 -3.15
N VAL A 164 -20.92 13.21 -3.61
CA VAL A 164 -22.12 13.25 -2.76
C VAL A 164 -21.99 12.26 -1.61
N ALA A 165 -21.40 11.08 -1.84
CA ALA A 165 -21.23 10.10 -0.79
C ALA A 165 -20.26 10.55 0.30
N LEU A 166 -19.11 11.13 -0.08
CA LEU A 166 -18.13 11.69 0.87
C LEU A 166 -18.76 12.73 1.79
N HIS A 167 -19.65 13.57 1.25
CA HIS A 167 -20.36 14.55 2.04
C HIS A 167 -21.49 13.93 2.88
N SER A 168 -22.43 13.23 2.24
CA SER A 168 -23.72 12.88 2.84
C SER A 168 -23.67 11.63 3.72
N TYR A 169 -22.81 10.66 3.39
CA TYR A 169 -22.69 9.40 4.14
C TYR A 169 -21.47 9.37 5.04
N TYR A 170 -20.35 9.93 4.59
CA TYR A 170 -19.11 9.95 5.36
C TYR A 170 -18.95 11.23 6.20
N GLY A 171 -19.83 12.21 6.03
CA GLY A 171 -19.94 13.38 6.89
C GLY A 171 -18.80 14.39 6.74
N LEU A 172 -18.03 14.33 5.65
CA LEU A 172 -17.04 15.37 5.35
C LEU A 172 -17.77 16.66 4.96
N ASP A 173 -17.29 17.81 5.43
CA ASP A 173 -17.82 19.08 4.94
C ASP A 173 -17.48 19.27 3.45
N THR A 174 -18.33 20.03 2.75
CA THR A 174 -18.13 20.35 1.34
C THR A 174 -16.76 20.95 1.08
N GLY A 175 -16.25 21.79 1.98
CA GLY A 175 -14.91 22.38 1.88
C GLY A 175 -13.82 21.31 1.92
N ALA A 176 -13.82 20.41 2.91
CA ALA A 176 -12.86 19.30 2.96
C ALA A 176 -12.88 18.41 1.72
N VAL A 177 -14.08 18.07 1.21
CA VAL A 177 -14.20 17.24 -0.01
C VAL A 177 -13.56 17.94 -1.20
N LEU A 178 -13.83 19.24 -1.38
CA LEU A 178 -13.26 20.05 -2.46
C LEU A 178 -11.74 20.20 -2.33
N MET A 179 -11.24 20.47 -1.14
CA MET A 179 -9.80 20.58 -0.88
C MET A 179 -9.06 19.28 -1.16
N LEU A 180 -9.62 18.16 -0.71
CA LEU A 180 -9.07 16.85 -1.01
C LEU A 180 -9.07 16.57 -2.52
N LEU A 181 -10.17 16.90 -3.23
CA LEU A 181 -10.25 16.77 -4.68
C LEU A 181 -9.18 17.61 -5.40
N GLN A 182 -9.06 18.88 -5.01
CA GLN A 182 -8.04 19.80 -5.53
C GLN A 182 -6.64 19.23 -5.34
N TYR A 183 -6.31 18.78 -4.12
CA TYR A 183 -5.03 18.17 -3.81
C TYR A 183 -4.73 16.93 -4.68
N CYS A 184 -5.72 16.04 -4.87
CA CYS A 184 -5.57 14.88 -5.74
C CYS A 184 -5.27 15.29 -7.19
N VAL A 185 -5.96 16.31 -7.71
CA VAL A 185 -5.75 16.83 -9.06
C VAL A 185 -4.37 17.46 -9.23
N GLU A 186 -3.95 18.32 -8.29
CA GLU A 186 -2.64 18.99 -8.32
C GLU A 186 -1.47 18.00 -8.18
N SER A 187 -1.68 16.92 -7.43
CA SER A 187 -0.73 15.81 -7.30
C SER A 187 -0.67 14.92 -8.55
N GLY A 188 -1.48 15.20 -9.58
CA GLY A 188 -1.55 14.42 -10.82
C GLY A 188 -2.43 13.16 -10.75
N HIS A 189 -3.18 12.99 -9.66
CA HIS A 189 -4.02 11.83 -9.39
C HIS A 189 -5.51 12.14 -9.56
N ARG A 190 -5.97 12.21 -10.81
CA ARG A 190 -7.38 12.54 -11.15
C ARG A 190 -8.38 11.39 -11.01
N SER A 191 -7.94 10.23 -10.52
CA SER A 191 -8.80 9.05 -10.40
C SER A 191 -9.70 9.15 -9.18
N MET A 192 -11.01 8.96 -9.33
CA MET A 192 -11.92 8.92 -8.19
C MET A 192 -11.62 7.78 -7.21
N ASN A 193 -11.09 6.65 -7.68
CA ASN A 193 -10.62 5.58 -6.80
C ASN A 193 -9.42 6.01 -5.93
N TYR A 194 -8.62 6.99 -6.40
CA TYR A 194 -7.55 7.58 -5.60
C TYR A 194 -8.12 8.56 -4.58
N LEU A 195 -9.08 9.38 -4.98
CA LEU A 195 -9.83 10.27 -4.08
C LEU A 195 -10.46 9.49 -2.93
N GLU A 196 -11.22 8.44 -3.23
CA GLU A 196 -11.89 7.57 -2.24
C GLU A 196 -10.88 6.94 -1.27
N ARG A 197 -9.78 6.38 -1.78
CA ARG A 197 -8.75 5.78 -0.92
C ARG A 197 -8.06 6.80 -0.02
N THR A 198 -7.86 8.01 -0.52
CA THR A 198 -7.23 9.09 0.26
C THR A 198 -8.18 9.58 1.35
N ALA A 199 -9.46 9.79 1.02
CA ALA A 199 -10.49 10.14 1.98
C ALA A 199 -10.61 9.09 3.09
N ALA A 200 -10.68 7.81 2.72
CA ALA A 200 -10.75 6.71 3.68
C ALA A 200 -9.54 6.71 4.62
N ALA A 201 -8.33 6.79 4.07
CA ALA A 201 -7.11 6.81 4.88
C ALA A 201 -7.02 8.02 5.82
N TRP A 202 -7.57 9.17 5.42
CA TRP A 202 -7.62 10.37 6.28
C TRP A 202 -8.65 10.22 7.40
N MET A 203 -9.86 9.75 7.08
CA MET A 203 -10.89 9.46 8.08
C MET A 203 -10.44 8.42 9.10
N GLU A 204 -9.77 7.35 8.68
CA GLU A 204 -9.19 6.33 9.58
C GLU A 204 -8.19 6.94 10.58
N ARG A 205 -7.50 8.02 10.16
CA ARG A 205 -6.56 8.77 11.01
C ARG A 205 -7.24 9.86 11.84
N GLY A 206 -8.57 9.98 11.75
CA GLY A 206 -9.34 11.04 12.42
C GLY A 206 -9.19 12.42 11.77
N ILE A 207 -8.80 12.48 10.49
CA ILE A 207 -8.69 13.70 9.69
C ILE A 207 -9.97 13.81 8.86
N SER A 208 -10.94 14.56 9.35
CA SER A 208 -12.25 14.70 8.71
C SER A 208 -12.83 16.11 8.73
N SER A 209 -12.33 17.00 9.61
CA SER A 209 -12.74 18.41 9.59
C SER A 209 -11.97 19.21 8.53
N HIS A 210 -12.58 20.29 8.06
CA HIS A 210 -11.97 21.27 7.16
C HIS A 210 -10.53 21.64 7.56
N GLU A 211 -10.35 22.07 8.82
CA GLU A 211 -9.06 22.52 9.36
C GLU A 211 -8.02 21.39 9.40
N GLN A 212 -8.43 20.17 9.75
CA GLN A 212 -7.54 19.01 9.78
C GLN A 212 -7.09 18.61 8.37
N VAL A 213 -8.02 18.65 7.41
CA VAL A 213 -7.76 18.37 6.00
C VAL A 213 -6.81 19.40 5.42
N GLU A 214 -7.03 20.69 5.69
CA GLU A 214 -6.10 21.76 5.31
C GLU A 214 -4.69 21.51 5.84
N GLN A 215 -4.56 21.24 7.14
CA GLN A 215 -3.26 20.99 7.76
C GLN A 215 -2.56 19.77 7.18
N GLU A 216 -3.29 18.69 6.90
CA GLU A 216 -2.71 17.49 6.28
C GLU A 216 -2.26 17.78 4.84
N ILE A 217 -3.03 18.54 4.06
CA ILE A 217 -2.62 18.96 2.71
C ILE A 217 -1.35 19.81 2.78
N VAL A 218 -1.29 20.81 3.67
CA VAL A 218 -0.08 21.64 3.86
C VAL A 218 1.12 20.77 4.23
N ARG A 219 0.94 19.80 5.13
CA ARG A 219 1.99 18.85 5.54
C ARG A 219 2.48 18.01 4.35
N LEU A 220 1.56 17.45 3.56
CA LEU A 220 1.89 16.59 2.41
C LEU A 220 2.57 17.38 1.29
N THR A 221 2.08 18.58 0.97
CA THR A 221 2.68 19.48 -0.02
C THR A 221 4.11 19.85 0.40
N ARG A 222 4.30 20.24 1.66
CA ARG A 222 5.64 20.54 2.20
C ARG A 222 6.55 19.32 2.17
N SER A 223 6.04 18.13 2.49
CA SER A 223 6.81 16.89 2.40
C SER A 223 7.27 16.63 0.96
N GLY A 224 6.38 16.80 -0.02
CA GLY A 224 6.71 16.66 -1.45
C GLY A 224 7.77 17.67 -1.92
N GLU A 225 7.70 18.92 -1.46
CA GLU A 225 8.73 19.93 -1.73
C GLU A 225 10.09 19.56 -1.14
N ASN A 226 10.10 19.11 0.12
CA ASN A 226 11.29 18.63 0.81
C ASN A 226 11.93 17.44 0.09
N GLU A 227 11.12 16.51 -0.41
CA GLU A 227 11.60 15.39 -1.22
C GLU A 227 12.25 15.87 -2.52
N LYS A 228 11.61 16.79 -3.26
CA LYS A 228 12.17 17.36 -4.50
C LYS A 228 13.52 18.04 -4.25
N LYS A 229 13.63 18.78 -3.15
CA LYS A 229 14.86 19.43 -2.69
C LYS A 229 15.99 18.42 -2.46
N VAL A 230 15.71 17.36 -1.70
CA VAL A 230 16.71 16.31 -1.40
C VAL A 230 17.09 15.48 -2.63
N VAL A 231 16.12 15.15 -3.50
CA VAL A 231 16.35 14.50 -4.80
C VAL A 231 17.35 15.30 -5.62
N LYS A 232 17.14 16.63 -5.70
CA LYS A 232 18.06 17.54 -6.39
C LYS A 232 19.45 17.57 -5.74
N ALA A 233 19.53 17.63 -4.41
CA ALA A 233 20.80 17.63 -3.69
C ALA A 233 21.61 16.33 -3.86
N PHE A 234 20.94 15.19 -3.99
CA PHE A 234 21.60 13.92 -4.32
C PHE A 234 21.91 13.76 -5.82
N GLY A 235 21.42 14.64 -6.69
CA GLY A 235 21.56 14.50 -8.13
C GLY A 235 20.79 13.30 -8.71
N ILE A 236 19.63 12.97 -8.12
CA ILE A 236 18.78 11.87 -8.61
C ILE A 236 17.87 12.41 -9.72
N TYR A 237 18.07 11.97 -10.96
CA TYR A 237 17.29 12.46 -12.11
C TYR A 237 16.34 11.43 -12.72
N SER A 238 16.58 10.14 -12.51
CA SER A 238 15.91 9.05 -13.25
C SER A 238 14.85 8.29 -12.46
N ARG A 239 14.68 8.57 -11.16
CA ARG A 239 13.76 7.82 -10.30
C ARG A 239 13.18 8.66 -9.17
N SER A 240 12.01 8.22 -8.68
CA SER A 240 11.43 8.70 -7.44
C SER A 240 12.08 8.03 -6.22
N LEU A 241 11.87 8.63 -5.04
CA LEU A 241 12.32 8.07 -3.77
C LEU A 241 11.49 6.83 -3.38
N THR A 242 12.19 5.83 -2.88
CA THR A 242 11.57 4.67 -2.22
C THR A 242 10.94 5.09 -0.90
N SER A 243 10.04 4.27 -0.35
CA SER A 243 9.40 4.58 0.94
C SER A 243 10.39 4.74 2.09
N LYS A 244 11.49 3.95 2.07
CA LYS A 244 12.56 4.07 3.07
C LYS A 244 13.32 5.40 2.95
N GLU A 245 13.56 5.86 1.73
CA GLU A 245 14.24 7.13 1.45
C GLU A 245 13.36 8.33 1.84
N ARG A 246 12.06 8.28 1.52
CA ARG A 246 11.09 9.28 1.99
C ARG A 246 11.09 9.40 3.51
N GLY A 247 11.16 8.26 4.22
CA GLY A 247 11.27 8.26 5.67
C GLY A 247 12.53 8.96 6.20
N TYR A 248 13.67 8.92 5.48
CA TYR A 248 14.85 9.71 5.88
C TYR A 248 14.59 11.21 5.71
N VAL A 249 14.03 11.62 4.57
CA VAL A 249 13.72 13.02 4.29
C VAL A 249 12.77 13.57 5.34
N GLU A 250 11.64 12.90 5.59
CA GLU A 250 10.66 13.30 6.59
C GLU A 250 11.30 13.45 7.98
N ARG A 251 12.14 12.48 8.38
CA ARG A 251 12.86 12.57 9.66
C ARG A 251 13.78 13.79 9.72
N TRP A 252 14.61 14.04 8.71
CA TRP A 252 15.56 15.16 8.75
C TRP A 252 14.88 16.51 8.92
N PHE A 253 13.78 16.74 8.18
CA PHE A 253 13.00 17.97 8.30
C PHE A 253 12.19 18.03 9.61
N SER A 254 11.70 16.89 10.12
CA SER A 254 11.01 16.84 11.43
C SER A 254 11.93 17.18 12.61
N LEU A 255 13.24 16.91 12.49
CA LEU A 255 14.25 17.25 13.49
C LEU A 255 14.66 18.74 13.48
N GLY A 256 14.06 19.54 12.58
CA GLY A 256 14.35 20.96 12.40
C GLY A 256 15.75 21.24 11.86
N LEU A 257 16.33 20.30 11.11
CA LEU A 257 17.63 20.51 10.47
C LEU A 257 17.49 21.51 9.31
N ASP A 258 18.44 22.44 9.22
CA ASP A 258 18.47 23.43 8.14
C ASP A 258 18.66 22.74 6.78
N GLU A 259 17.95 23.21 5.76
CA GLU A 259 17.98 22.66 4.40
C GLU A 259 19.41 22.63 3.82
N LYS A 260 20.20 23.68 4.08
CA LYS A 260 21.57 23.77 3.55
C LYS A 260 22.49 22.75 4.22
N LEU A 261 22.25 22.43 5.49
CA LEU A 261 22.97 21.35 6.18
C LEU A 261 22.62 19.99 5.56
N ILE A 262 21.33 19.74 5.30
CA ILE A 262 20.89 18.50 4.64
C ILE A 262 21.59 18.36 3.28
N PHE A 263 21.64 19.43 2.49
CA PHE A 263 22.28 19.42 1.17
C PHE A 263 23.77 19.12 1.26
N LEU A 264 24.49 19.76 2.18
CA LEU A 264 25.91 19.50 2.40
C LEU A 264 26.16 18.02 2.78
N ALA A 265 25.30 17.43 3.62
CA ALA A 265 25.41 16.02 3.97
C ALA A 265 25.13 15.09 2.78
N CYS A 266 24.18 15.43 1.91
CA CYS A 266 23.89 14.70 0.68
C CYS A 266 25.10 14.71 -0.27
N GLU A 267 25.66 15.88 -0.57
CA GLU A 267 26.85 16.04 -1.41
C GLU A 267 28.03 15.22 -0.85
N ARG A 268 28.31 15.39 0.44
CA ARG A 268 29.39 14.68 1.13
C ARG A 268 29.21 13.16 1.12
N ALA A 269 27.96 12.68 1.20
CA ALA A 269 27.67 11.26 1.12
C ALA A 269 27.99 10.70 -0.28
N VAL A 270 27.66 11.44 -1.34
CA VAL A 270 28.00 11.04 -2.71
C VAL A 270 29.51 11.04 -2.93
N GLU A 271 30.21 12.11 -2.52
CA GLU A 271 31.67 12.20 -2.63
C GLU A 271 32.41 11.06 -1.93
N ASN A 272 32.00 10.70 -0.71
CA ASN A 272 32.69 9.68 0.08
C ASN A 272 32.36 8.25 -0.35
N THR A 273 31.16 8.01 -0.86
CA THR A 273 30.71 6.64 -1.18
C THR A 273 30.71 6.34 -2.67
N GLY A 274 30.91 7.35 -3.53
CA GLY A 274 30.84 7.26 -4.98
C GLY A 274 29.43 7.04 -5.53
N LYS A 275 28.40 7.06 -4.67
CA LYS A 275 26.99 6.81 -5.04
C LYS A 275 26.02 7.51 -4.09
N VAL A 276 24.75 7.59 -4.48
CA VAL A 276 23.69 8.08 -3.60
C VAL A 276 23.54 7.16 -2.39
N SER A 277 23.67 7.73 -1.18
CA SER A 277 23.56 6.98 0.08
C SER A 277 22.87 7.78 1.16
N PHE A 278 21.54 7.60 1.28
CA PHE A 278 20.72 8.19 2.34
C PHE A 278 21.21 7.79 3.74
N ALA A 279 21.60 6.52 3.91
CA ALA A 279 22.13 6.04 5.19
C ALA A 279 23.46 6.71 5.59
N TYR A 280 24.30 7.10 4.62
CA TYR A 280 25.53 7.83 4.93
C TYR A 280 25.24 9.29 5.28
N ALA A 281 24.38 9.95 4.51
CA ALA A 281 23.92 11.31 4.82
C ALA A 281 23.26 11.38 6.20
N ASP A 282 22.42 10.39 6.54
CA ASP A 282 21.77 10.27 7.84
C ASP A 282 22.77 10.17 9.00
N LYS A 283 23.87 9.42 8.83
CA LYS A 283 24.96 9.35 9.81
C LYS A 283 25.65 10.70 10.03
N ILE A 284 25.91 11.45 8.94
CA ILE A 284 26.48 12.79 9.02
C ILE A 284 25.53 13.72 9.80
N LEU A 285 24.27 13.77 9.39
CA LEU A 285 23.26 14.64 9.99
C LEU A 285 23.00 14.29 11.46
N SER A 286 22.94 13.00 11.79
CA SER A 286 22.83 12.53 13.18
C SER A 286 24.03 12.96 14.01
N SER A 287 25.25 12.84 13.49
CA SER A 287 26.47 13.31 14.15
C SER A 287 26.47 14.83 14.35
N TRP A 288 25.97 15.61 13.40
CA TRP A 288 25.87 17.06 13.56
C TRP A 288 24.82 17.45 14.59
N LYS A 289 23.66 16.78 14.59
CA LYS A 289 22.61 17.02 15.60
C LYS A 289 23.12 16.73 17.01
N THR A 290 23.84 15.62 17.22
CA THR A 290 24.40 15.27 18.55
C THR A 290 25.50 16.22 19.00
N LYS A 291 26.28 16.78 18.06
CA LYS A 291 27.29 17.81 18.34
C LYS A 291 26.71 19.23 18.47
N GLY A 292 25.40 19.42 18.27
CA GLY A 292 24.78 20.75 18.27
C GLY A 292 25.20 21.63 17.09
N ILE A 293 25.71 21.04 16.00
CA ILE A 293 26.09 21.77 14.79
C ILE A 293 24.82 22.16 14.03
N ALA A 294 24.56 23.46 13.98
CA ALA A 294 23.36 24.03 13.34
C ALA A 294 23.69 24.96 12.16
N THR A 295 24.96 25.19 11.84
CA THR A 295 25.37 26.07 10.74
C THR A 295 26.26 25.34 9.74
N VAL A 296 26.13 25.69 8.46
CA VAL A 296 26.95 25.14 7.37
C VAL A 296 28.44 25.34 7.63
N LYS A 297 28.83 26.50 8.17
CA LYS A 297 30.23 26.80 8.49
C LYS A 297 30.82 25.79 9.49
N ALA A 298 30.15 25.57 10.62
CA ALA A 298 30.62 24.61 11.63
C ALA A 298 30.60 23.17 11.09
N ALA A 299 29.65 22.83 10.21
CA ALA A 299 29.62 21.53 9.54
C ALA A 299 30.82 21.30 8.61
N VAL A 300 31.20 22.31 7.82
CA VAL A 300 32.40 22.25 6.96
C VAL A 300 33.68 22.12 7.80
N GLU A 301 33.77 22.88 8.90
CA GLU A 301 34.89 22.77 9.84
C GLU A 301 34.99 21.36 10.45
N ASP A 302 33.88 20.77 10.90
CA ASP A 302 33.85 19.39 11.44
C ASP A 302 34.27 18.35 10.39
N LEU A 303 33.82 18.50 9.14
CA LEU A 303 34.21 17.62 8.04
C LEU A 303 35.71 17.72 7.72
N SER A 304 36.26 18.93 7.73
CA SER A 304 37.69 19.16 7.49
C SER A 304 38.57 18.55 8.59
N ALA A 305 38.17 18.73 9.85
CA ALA A 305 38.85 18.16 11.02
C ALA A 305 38.79 16.63 11.01
N GLY A 306 37.65 16.05 10.62
CA GLY A 306 37.49 14.60 10.46
C GLY A 306 38.38 14.01 9.37
N SER A 307 38.53 14.72 8.24
CA SER A 307 39.42 14.33 7.15
C SER A 307 40.89 14.34 7.58
N ALA A 308 41.34 15.41 8.23
CA ALA A 308 42.71 15.54 8.75
C ALA A 308 43.04 14.43 9.77
N ARG A 309 42.09 14.08 10.65
CA ARG A 309 42.27 13.01 11.64
C ARG A 309 42.38 11.62 11.00
N ARG A 310 41.62 11.34 9.93
CA ARG A 310 41.73 10.09 9.16
C ARG A 310 43.08 9.98 8.44
N ALA A 311 43.54 11.06 7.81
CA ALA A 311 44.86 11.10 7.16
C ALA A 311 46.01 10.86 8.16
N ALA A 312 45.94 11.48 9.34
CA ALA A 312 46.93 11.26 10.40
C ALA A 312 46.96 9.82 10.95
N THR A 313 45.80 9.14 10.96
CA THR A 313 45.69 7.76 11.45
C THR A 313 46.19 6.75 10.40
N GLN A 314 45.89 6.98 9.11
CA GLN A 314 46.41 6.16 8.02
C GLN A 314 47.94 6.24 7.91
N ASN A 315 48.54 7.41 8.12
CA ASN A 315 50.00 7.56 8.16
C ASN A 315 50.63 6.82 9.34
N LYS A 316 49.98 6.78 10.52
CA LYS A 316 50.47 5.99 11.66
C LYS A 316 50.42 4.48 11.41
N SER A 317 49.35 3.97 10.79
CA SER A 317 49.27 2.54 10.43
C SER A 317 50.26 2.13 9.34
N ALA A 318 50.58 3.03 8.41
CA ALA A 318 51.62 2.81 7.40
C ALA A 318 53.05 2.84 8.01
N GLN A 319 53.26 3.61 9.09
CA GLN A 319 54.51 3.61 9.84
C GLN A 319 54.70 2.35 10.69
N THR A 320 53.65 1.83 11.34
CA THR A 320 53.74 0.59 12.15
C THR A 320 53.95 -0.67 11.31
N GLY A 321 53.59 -0.65 10.01
CA GLY A 321 53.86 -1.77 9.10
C GLY A 321 55.32 -1.87 8.63
N ARG A 322 56.14 -0.84 8.88
CA ARG A 322 57.58 -0.84 8.51
C ARG A 322 58.47 -1.44 9.61
N ASP A 323 58.00 -1.44 10.86
CA ASP A 323 58.69 -2.05 12.01
C ASP A 323 58.26 -3.52 12.27
N SER A 324 57.30 -4.05 11.52
CA SER A 324 56.89 -5.46 11.58
C SER A 324 57.50 -6.33 10.47
N SER A 325 58.69 -5.99 9.98
CA SER A 325 59.50 -6.96 9.24
C SER A 325 60.15 -7.87 10.29
N LEU A 326 59.65 -9.10 10.40
CA LEU A 326 60.35 -10.18 11.09
C LEU A 326 61.81 -10.16 10.63
N ASP A 327 62.70 -9.91 11.58
CA ASP A 327 64.15 -9.87 11.39
C ASP A 327 64.60 -11.26 10.96
N MET A 328 64.67 -11.48 9.64
CA MET A 328 64.95 -12.79 9.03
C MET A 328 66.31 -13.35 9.45
N ASP A 329 67.23 -12.48 9.88
CA ASP A 329 68.53 -12.88 10.42
C ASP A 329 68.39 -13.59 11.78
N LYS A 330 67.45 -13.16 12.63
CA LYS A 330 67.14 -13.86 13.89
C LYS A 330 66.47 -15.21 13.67
N LEU A 331 65.66 -15.34 12.62
CA LEU A 331 65.02 -16.60 12.28
C LEU A 331 66.03 -17.61 11.70
N HIS A 332 66.98 -17.14 10.89
CA HIS A 332 68.05 -17.96 10.34
C HIS A 332 69.03 -18.43 11.41
N ALA A 333 69.34 -17.59 12.40
CA ALA A 333 70.19 -17.94 13.54
C ALA A 333 69.57 -19.02 14.45
N LEU A 334 68.23 -19.08 14.56
CA LEU A 334 67.54 -20.10 15.35
C LEU A 334 67.49 -21.45 14.63
N LEU A 335 67.38 -21.47 13.30
CA LEU A 335 67.36 -22.71 12.51
C LEU A 335 68.71 -23.43 12.49
N HIS A 336 69.83 -22.69 12.49
CA HIS A 336 71.16 -23.31 12.55
C HIS A 336 71.56 -23.78 13.96
N ARG A 337 70.89 -23.31 15.01
CA ARG A 337 71.18 -23.72 16.39
C ARG A 337 70.56 -25.08 16.76
N GLN A 338 69.61 -25.58 15.98
CA GLN A 338 68.98 -26.89 16.22
C GLN A 338 69.59 -28.04 15.40
N ALA A 339 70.66 -27.79 14.64
CA ALA A 339 71.29 -28.81 13.79
C ALA A 339 72.52 -29.48 14.41
N ASP A 340 72.97 -29.04 15.60
CA ASP A 340 74.23 -29.47 16.22
C ASP A 340 74.07 -30.21 17.58
N ASP A 341 72.85 -30.64 17.95
CA ASP A 341 72.61 -31.50 19.13
C ASP A 341 72.17 -32.93 18.75
#